data_AF-A0A968LWX4-F1
#
_entry.id   AF-A0A968LWX4-F1
#
_cell.length_a   1.000
_cell.length_b   1.000
_cell.length_c   1.000
_cell.angle_alpha   90.00
_cell.angle_beta   90.00
_cell.angle_gamma   90.00
#
_symmetry.space_group_name_H-M   'P 1'
#
loop_
_entity.id
_entity.type
_entity.pdbx_description
1 polymer ?
#
loop_
_entity_poly.entity_id
_entity_poly.type
_entity_poly.pdbx_seq_one_letter_code
_entity_poly.pdbx_strand_id
1 'polypeptide(L)' 'MTSKRIFVTGASGCIGHYIAETLIQETEHELFLMVRNPDKLKFDVHARPGV' A
#
# COMPACT_ATOMS: atom_id res chain seq x y z
N MET A 1 -18.16 1.35 3.75
CA MET A 1 -17.40 2.63 3.89
C MET A 1 -17.20 3.21 2.50
N THR A 2 -17.15 4.53 2.35
CA THR A 2 -16.77 5.15 1.07
C THR A 2 -15.29 4.93 0.77
N SER A 3 -14.96 4.61 -0.48
CA SER A 3 -13.57 4.50 -0.92
C SER A 3 -12.85 5.84 -0.81
N LYS A 4 -11.57 5.80 -0.44
CA LYS A 4 -10.70 6.96 -0.24
C LYS A 4 -9.45 6.78 -1.09
N ARG A 5 -8.81 7.91 -1.42
CA ARG A 5 -7.49 7.96 -2.04
C ARG A 5 -6.46 8.22 -0.96
N ILE A 6 -5.51 7.31 -0.77
CA ILE A 6 -4.55 7.33 0.34
C ILE A 6 -3.14 7.39 -0.23
N PHE A 7 -2.42 8.46 0.09
CA PHE A 7 -1.00 8.58 -0.23
C PHE A 7 -0.17 8.07 0.94
N VAL A 8 0.59 6.99 0.73
CA VAL A 8 1.39 6.35 1.77
C VAL A 8 2.86 6.67 1.56
N THR A 9 3.49 7.22 2.59
CA THR A 9 4.94 7.37 2.65
C THR A 9 5.50 6.37 3.66
N GLY A 10 6.71 5.84 3.39
CA GLY A 10 7.33 4.85 4.29
C GLY A 10 6.71 3.45 4.22
N ALA A 11 5.99 3.10 3.14
CA ALA A 11 5.39 1.78 2.93
C ALA A 11 6.41 0.61 2.97
N SER A 12 7.69 0.88 2.70
CA SER A 12 8.77 -0.13 2.81
C SER A 12 9.37 -0.26 4.23
N GLY A 13 8.81 0.44 5.22
CA GLY A 13 9.30 0.45 6.60
C GLY A 13 8.73 -0.71 7.44
N CYS A 14 9.27 -0.89 8.64
CA CYS A 14 8.89 -1.97 9.57
C CYS A 14 7.37 -2.04 9.80
N ILE A 15 6.72 -0.89 10.04
CA ILE A 15 5.27 -0.82 10.27
C ILE A 15 4.53 -0.54 8.95
N GLY A 16 5.13 0.29 8.08
CA GLY A 16 4.52 0.71 6.83
C GLY A 16 4.15 -0.45 5.91
N HIS A 17 4.93 -1.54 5.93
CA HIS A 17 4.61 -2.70 5.08
C HIS A 17 3.32 -3.39 5.52
N TYR A 18 3.11 -3.59 6.82
CA TYR A 18 1.89 -4.19 7.33
C TYR A 18 0.68 -3.30 7.09
N ILE A 19 0.83 -1.99 7.27
CA ILE A 19 -0.26 -1.03 6.99
C ILE A 19 -0.63 -1.07 5.51
N ALA A 20 0.36 -1.00 4.62
CA ALA A 20 0.12 -1.03 3.17
C ALA A 20 -0.52 -2.36 2.75
N GLU A 21 0.01 -3.49 3.20
CA GLU A 21 -0.54 -4.82 2.90
C GLU A 21 -1.98 -4.97 3.40
N THR A 22 -2.27 -4.59 4.65
CA THR A 22 -3.65 -4.64 5.18
C THR A 22 -4.59 -3.72 4.39
N LEU A 23 -4.16 -2.52 3.99
CA LEU A 23 -4.98 -1.63 3.16
C LEU A 23 -5.25 -2.22 1.77
N ILE A 24 -4.28 -2.95 1.19
CA ILE A 24 -4.42 -3.64 -0.09
C ILE A 24 -5.42 -4.79 0.04
N GLN A 25 -5.27 -5.65 1.05
CA GLN A 25 -6.04 -6.89 1.20
C GLN A 25 -7.45 -6.67 1.75
N GLU A 26 -7.61 -5.75 2.72
CA GLU A 26 -8.84 -5.66 3.52
C GLU A 26 -9.73 -4.47 3.13
N THR A 27 -9.28 -3.62 2.18
CA THR A 27 -10.04 -2.42 1.77
C THR A 27 -9.99 -2.19 0.27
N GLU A 28 -10.98 -1.46 -0.24
CA GLU A 28 -11.08 -1.01 -1.64
C GLU A 28 -10.56 0.42 -1.83
N HIS A 29 -9.69 0.91 -0.94
CA HIS A 29 -9.11 2.24 -1.05
C HIS A 29 -8.10 2.32 -2.20
N GLU A 30 -8.08 3.43 -2.93
CA GLU A 30 -7.05 3.65 -3.94
C GLU A 30 -5.76 4.11 -3.23
N LEU A 31 -4.65 3.40 -3.46
CA LEU A 31 -3.39 3.66 -2.79
C LEU A 31 -2.39 4.28 -3.76
N PHE A 32 -1.54 5.17 -3.24
CA PHE A 32 -0.42 5.76 -3.96
C PHE A 32 0.81 5.63 -3.08
N LEU A 33 1.74 4.77 -3.45
CA LEU A 33 2.91 4.44 -2.63
C LEU A 33 4.13 5.25 -3.07
N MET A 34 4.59 6.18 -2.22
CA MET A 34 5.88 6.85 -2.45
C MET A 34 7.00 6.04 -1.81
N VAL A 35 7.78 5.38 -2.66
CA VAL A 35 8.92 4.56 -2.27
C VAL A 35 10.20 5.06 -2.91
N ARG A 36 11.31 4.98 -2.15
CA ARG A 36 12.65 5.33 -2.67
C ARG A 36 13.23 4.21 -3.54
N ASN A 37 12.90 2.97 -3.20
CA ASN A 37 13.30 1.78 -3.93
C ASN A 37 12.13 0.78 -3.89
N PRO A 38 11.47 0.50 -5.03
CA PRO A 38 10.39 -0.48 -5.13
C PRO A 38 10.80 -1.89 -4.70
N ASP A 39 12.06 -2.31 -4.91
CA ASP A 39 12.55 -3.64 -4.57
C ASP A 39 12.53 -3.94 -3.06
N LYS A 40 12.33 -2.92 -2.22
CA LYS A 40 12.19 -3.09 -0.77
C LYS A 40 10.77 -3.43 -0.33
N LEU A 41 9.79 -3.34 -1.22
CA LEU A 41 8.43 -3.80 -0.95
C LEU A 41 8.42 -5.32 -0.93
N LYS A 42 7.94 -5.89 0.17
CA LYS A 42 7.91 -7.35 0.40
C LYS A 42 6.49 -7.91 0.40
N PHE A 43 5.55 -7.20 -0.21
CA PHE A 43 4.15 -7.54 -0.34
C PHE A 43 3.70 -7.32 -1.78
N ASP A 44 2.61 -7.98 -2.18
CA ASP A 44 2.11 -7.94 -3.54
C ASP A 44 1.33 -6.65 -3.81
N VAL A 45 1.95 -5.69 -4.49
CA VAL A 45 1.31 -4.44 -4.95
C VAL A 45 0.34 -4.66 -6.11
N HIS A 46 0.33 -5.84 -6.72
CA HIS A 46 -0.56 -6.22 -7.81
C HIS A 46 -1.72 -7.12 -7.35
N ALA A 47 -1.86 -7.37 -6.04
CA ALA A 47 -2.93 -8.20 -5.49
C ALA A 47 -4.34 -7.73 -5.88
N ARG A 48 -4.50 -6.43 -6.20
CA ARG A 48 -5.71 -5.86 -6.80
C ARG A 48 -5.42 -4.58 -7.60
N PRO A 49 -6.33 -4.14 -8.48
CA PRO A 49 -6.23 -2.82 -9.11
C PRO A 49 -6.35 -1.67 -8.10
N GLY A 50 -5.77 -0.51 -8.46
CA GLY A 50 -5.88 0.73 -7.68
C GLY A 50 -4.89 0.84 -6.52
N VAL A 51 -3.67 0.32 -6.69
CA VAL A 51 -2.56 0.39 -5.73
C VAL A 51 -1.31 0.92 -6.44
#